data_AF-A0A6N2KJ37-F1
#
_entry.id   AF-A0A6N2KJ37-F1
#
_cell.length_a   1.000
_cell.length_b   1.000
_cell.length_c   1.000
_cell.angle_alpha   90.00
_cell.angle_beta   90.00
_cell.angle_gamma   90.00
#
_symmetry.space_group_name_H-M   'P 1'
#
loop_
_entity.id
_entity.type
_entity.pdbx_description
1 polymer ?
#
loop_
_entity_poly.entity_id
_entity_poly.type
_entity_poly.pdbx_seq_one_letter_code
_entity_poly.pdbx_strand_id
1 'polypeptide(L)'
;MNTQRQVIVRDLMDEGKKRIVVLAICVVGLSYLMSLTSSSVWVNLPAAASLIILLRYFTLDYEMRKKAAAYNNKPAPTKSSTLPQNKSPELTRVVEKSDWRRKVNSPVVEDAIDHFTRHLVSEWVADLWYSRLTPDKEGPEELVQLMNGVLGEFSSRLRNVNLIDLLTRDLINLICTHLELFRASQAKIEKQQSGLLTIEQRDKELRLVLATENKLHPALFSAEAEHKVLQHLMDGLISFTFKSADLQCSFFRYVVRELLACAVMRPVHKRKD
;
A
#
# COMPACT_ATOMS: atom_id res chain seq x y z
N MET A 1 -8.50 -48.36 13.72
CA MET A 1 -8.04 -47.22 12.91
C MET A 1 -9.09 -46.64 11.95
N ASN A 2 -10.23 -47.30 11.67
CA ASN A 2 -11.23 -46.77 10.72
C ASN A 2 -12.25 -45.79 11.34
N THR A 3 -12.57 -45.98 12.63
CA THR A 3 -13.57 -45.19 13.35
C THR A 3 -13.14 -43.73 13.58
N GLN A 4 -11.86 -43.51 13.89
CA GLN A 4 -11.31 -42.18 14.16
C GLN A 4 -11.31 -41.28 12.90
N ARG A 5 -11.03 -41.86 11.73
CA ARG A 5 -11.06 -41.15 10.44
C ARG A 5 -12.49 -40.78 10.04
N GLN A 6 -13.46 -41.66 10.30
CA GLN A 6 -14.88 -41.38 10.06
C GLN A 6 -15.46 -40.32 11.01
N VAL A 7 -14.96 -40.24 12.25
CA VAL A 7 -15.35 -39.19 13.21
C VAL A 7 -14.81 -37.83 12.76
N ILE A 8 -13.55 -37.76 12.33
CA ILE A 8 -12.95 -36.50 11.83
C ILE A 8 -13.65 -35.99 10.56
N VAL A 9 -14.00 -36.87 9.63
CA VAL A 9 -14.70 -36.47 8.40
C VAL A 9 -16.13 -36.00 8.69
N ARG A 10 -16.83 -36.64 9.64
CA ARG A 10 -18.15 -36.18 10.08
C ARG A 10 -18.08 -34.85 10.80
N ASP A 11 -17.09 -34.66 11.67
CA ASP A 11 -16.87 -33.43 12.42
C ASP A 11 -16.52 -32.25 11.49
N LEU A 12 -15.70 -32.49 10.45
CA LEU A 12 -15.42 -31.51 9.40
C LEU A 12 -16.67 -31.15 8.57
N MET A 13 -17.52 -32.13 8.30
CA MET A 13 -18.76 -31.92 7.54
C MET A 13 -19.80 -31.15 8.36
N ASP A 14 -19.96 -31.47 9.65
CA ASP A 14 -20.87 -30.77 10.56
C ASP A 14 -20.39 -29.33 10.83
N GLU A 15 -19.08 -29.13 10.95
CA GLU A 15 -18.47 -27.81 11.08
C GLU A 15 -18.63 -26.98 9.79
N GLY A 16 -18.47 -27.60 8.61
CA GLY A 16 -18.75 -26.97 7.32
C GLY A 16 -20.22 -26.58 7.15
N LYS A 17 -21.13 -27.45 7.58
CA LYS A 17 -22.58 -27.21 7.52
C LYS A 17 -23.01 -26.06 8.43
N LYS A 18 -22.47 -25.97 9.66
CA LYS A 18 -22.69 -24.83 10.57
C LYS A 18 -22.22 -23.51 9.95
N ARG A 19 -21.08 -23.51 9.26
CA ARG A 19 -20.51 -22.32 8.62
C ARG A 19 -21.31 -21.84 7.40
N ILE A 20 -21.86 -22.78 6.62
CA ILE A 20 -22.78 -22.45 5.51
C ILE A 20 -24.09 -21.84 6.03
N VAL A 21 -24.63 -22.37 7.14
CA VAL A 21 -25.82 -21.82 7.77
C VAL A 21 -25.58 -20.38 8.26
N VAL A 22 -24.43 -20.10 8.87
CA VAL A 22 -24.05 -18.75 9.31
C VAL A 22 -23.94 -17.79 8.11
N LEU A 23 -23.33 -18.23 7.00
CA LEU A 23 -23.25 -17.46 5.76
C LEU A 23 -24.63 -17.13 5.19
N ALA A 24 -25.54 -18.11 5.17
CA ALA A 24 -26.91 -17.90 4.71
C ALA A 24 -27.68 -16.92 5.60
N ILE A 25 -27.54 -17.02 6.93
CA ILE A 25 -28.14 -16.08 7.88
C ILE A 25 -27.59 -14.65 7.66
N CYS A 26 -26.28 -14.51 7.44
CA CYS A 26 -25.67 -13.21 7.13
C CYS A 26 -26.23 -12.63 5.84
N VAL A 27 -26.30 -13.41 4.75
CA VAL A 27 -26.82 -12.94 3.44
C VAL A 27 -28.28 -12.53 3.54
N VAL A 28 -29.12 -13.31 4.23
CA VAL A 28 -30.55 -13.00 4.43
C VAL A 28 -30.73 -11.77 5.33
N GLY A 29 -29.97 -11.68 6.43
CA GLY A 29 -29.99 -10.51 7.32
C GLY A 29 -29.55 -9.22 6.62
N LEU A 30 -28.53 -9.30 5.76
CA LEU A 30 -28.06 -8.19 4.94
C LEU A 30 -29.06 -7.79 3.85
N SER A 31 -29.73 -8.75 3.22
CA SER A 31 -30.78 -8.47 2.24
C SER A 31 -31.98 -7.76 2.90
N TYR A 32 -32.32 -8.16 4.13
CA TYR A 32 -33.34 -7.52 4.95
C TYR A 32 -32.94 -6.09 5.38
N LEU A 33 -31.70 -5.89 5.84
CA LEU A 33 -31.17 -4.56 6.20
C LEU A 33 -31.06 -3.62 4.99
N MET A 34 -30.66 -4.13 3.82
CA MET A 34 -30.67 -3.40 2.55
C MET A 34 -32.10 -3.01 2.14
N SER A 35 -33.07 -3.90 2.33
CA SER A 35 -34.48 -3.63 1.99
C SER A 35 -35.15 -2.60 2.90
N LEU A 36 -34.65 -2.39 4.12
CA LEU A 36 -35.12 -1.37 5.06
C LEU A 36 -34.52 0.03 4.81
N THR A 37 -33.46 0.15 4.00
CA THR A 37 -32.63 1.36 3.92
C THR A 37 -32.80 2.07 2.57
N SER A 38 -34.00 2.57 2.28
CA SER A 38 -34.29 3.25 1.00
C SER A 38 -33.93 4.73 0.94
N SER A 39 -33.17 5.31 1.89
CA SER A 39 -32.91 6.76 1.88
C SER A 39 -31.48 7.24 2.24
N SER A 40 -30.54 6.39 2.67
CA SER A 40 -29.21 6.90 3.04
C SER A 40 -28.05 5.98 2.68
N VAL A 41 -27.28 6.40 1.67
CA VAL A 41 -26.05 5.77 1.17
C VAL A 41 -24.96 5.66 2.25
N TRP A 42 -25.00 6.53 3.26
CA TRP A 42 -23.99 6.59 4.33
C TRP A 42 -24.03 5.43 5.31
N VAL A 43 -25.18 4.76 5.46
CA VAL A 43 -25.31 3.60 6.37
C VAL A 43 -24.98 2.27 5.66
N ASN A 44 -24.95 2.27 4.31
CA ASN A 44 -24.63 1.08 3.51
C ASN A 44 -23.11 0.82 3.43
N LEU A 45 -22.30 1.88 3.50
CA LEU A 45 -20.83 1.79 3.41
C LEU A 45 -20.20 0.95 4.55
N PRO A 46 -20.59 1.13 5.84
CA PRO A 46 -20.02 0.35 6.94
C PRO A 46 -20.46 -1.12 6.92
N ALA A 47 -21.68 -1.40 6.47
CA ALA A 47 -22.21 -2.76 6.35
C ALA A 47 -21.51 -3.55 5.23
N ALA A 48 -21.32 -2.92 4.06
CA ALA A 48 -20.57 -3.52 2.95
C ALA A 48 -19.08 -3.71 3.29
N ALA A 49 -18.46 -2.75 3.99
CA ALA A 49 -17.08 -2.88 4.45
C ALA A 49 -16.92 -4.04 5.44
N SER A 50 -17.85 -4.19 6.40
CA SER A 50 -17.83 -5.30 7.36
C SER A 50 -17.98 -6.66 6.67
N LEU A 51 -18.81 -6.75 5.62
CA LEU A 51 -18.96 -7.96 4.81
C LEU A 51 -17.66 -8.32 4.08
N ILE A 52 -17.01 -7.34 3.45
CA ILE A 52 -15.74 -7.55 2.73
C ILE A 52 -14.65 -8.01 3.70
N ILE A 53 -14.59 -7.43 4.89
CA ILE A 53 -13.63 -7.81 5.94
C ILE A 53 -13.88 -9.25 6.42
N LEU A 54 -15.14 -9.62 6.69
CA LEU A 54 -15.50 -10.98 7.09
C LEU A 54 -15.20 -11.99 5.97
N LEU A 55 -15.57 -11.72 4.72
CA LEU A 55 -15.27 -12.58 3.57
C LEU A 55 -13.76 -12.75 3.36
N ARG A 56 -12.97 -11.68 3.50
CA ARG A 56 -11.50 -11.75 3.42
C ARG A 56 -10.93 -12.61 4.53
N TYR A 57 -11.39 -12.42 5.76
CA TYR A 57 -10.96 -13.22 6.91
C TYR A 57 -11.27 -14.71 6.69
N PHE A 58 -12.48 -15.04 6.23
CA PHE A 58 -12.86 -16.42 5.96
C PHE A 58 -12.14 -17.05 4.77
N THR A 59 -11.84 -16.28 3.72
CA THR A 59 -11.07 -16.77 2.57
C THR A 59 -9.64 -17.11 2.98
N LEU A 60 -9.03 -16.26 3.82
CA LEU A 60 -7.70 -16.49 4.37
C LEU A 60 -7.69 -17.71 5.29
N ASP A 61 -8.65 -17.85 6.22
CA ASP A 61 -8.75 -19.02 7.11
C ASP A 61 -8.94 -20.32 6.31
N TYR A 62 -9.75 -20.30 5.25
CA TYR A 62 -9.93 -21.46 4.36
C TYR A 62 -8.62 -21.84 3.64
N GLU A 63 -7.89 -20.85 3.12
CA GLU A 63 -6.62 -21.08 2.45
C GLU A 63 -5.55 -21.59 3.42
N MET A 64 -5.54 -21.09 4.66
CA MET A 64 -4.65 -21.57 5.72
C MET A 64 -4.94 -23.03 6.08
N ARG A 65 -6.22 -23.40 6.25
CA ARG A 65 -6.62 -24.78 6.58
C ARG A 65 -6.35 -25.75 5.43
N LYS A 66 -6.56 -25.33 4.18
CA LYS A 66 -6.21 -26.12 2.99
C LYS A 66 -4.69 -26.35 2.91
N LYS A 67 -3.87 -25.33 3.19
CA LYS A 67 -2.41 -25.44 3.22
C LYS A 67 -1.91 -26.28 4.39
N ALA A 68 -2.54 -26.20 5.56
CA ALA A 68 -2.23 -27.04 6.72
C ALA A 68 -2.58 -28.53 6.48
N ALA A 69 -3.72 -28.81 5.84
CA ALA A 69 -4.12 -30.18 5.48
C ALA A 69 -3.21 -30.78 4.39
N ALA A 70 -2.66 -29.96 3.48
CA ALA A 70 -1.69 -30.41 2.49
C ALA A 70 -0.30 -30.71 3.10
N TYR A 71 0.07 -30.00 4.17
CA TYR A 71 1.35 -30.16 4.88
C TYR A 71 1.39 -31.43 5.75
N ASN A 72 0.30 -31.75 6.45
CA ASN A 72 0.20 -32.93 7.31
C ASN A 72 0.21 -34.29 6.57
N ASN A 73 0.21 -34.30 5.24
CA ASN A 73 0.24 -35.51 4.41
C ASN A 73 1.64 -35.90 3.91
N LYS A 74 2.73 -35.23 4.34
CA LYS A 74 4.10 -35.59 3.96
C LYS A 74 4.87 -36.21 5.14
N PRO A 75 5.50 -37.40 5.00
CA PRO A 75 6.32 -37.97 6.06
C PRO A 75 7.67 -37.25 6.18
N ALA A 76 8.14 -37.05 7.41
CA ALA A 76 9.40 -36.38 7.74
C ALA A 76 10.63 -37.29 7.54
N PRO A 77 11.79 -36.77 7.09
CA PRO A 77 13.04 -37.54 7.05
C PRO A 77 13.88 -37.38 8.33
N THR A 78 14.56 -38.48 8.66
CA THR A 78 15.36 -38.77 9.86
C THR A 78 16.68 -37.99 9.94
N LYS A 79 17.10 -37.66 11.17
CA LYS A 79 18.35 -36.95 11.53
C LYS A 79 19.60 -37.84 11.40
N SER A 80 20.73 -37.26 10.97
CA SER A 80 22.09 -37.72 11.35
C SER A 80 23.17 -36.64 11.19
N SER A 81 23.70 -36.20 12.34
CA SER A 81 25.12 -36.07 12.75
C SER A 81 26.21 -35.41 11.85
N THR A 82 26.90 -34.45 12.51
CA THR A 82 28.36 -34.15 12.52
C THR A 82 28.97 -33.12 11.55
N LEU A 83 29.62 -32.11 12.16
CA LEU A 83 30.40 -30.98 11.60
C LEU A 83 31.70 -31.46 10.89
N PRO A 84 32.33 -30.66 10.00
CA PRO A 84 33.30 -29.67 10.50
C PRO A 84 33.25 -28.29 9.81
N GLN A 85 33.59 -27.31 10.64
CA GLN A 85 33.78 -25.89 10.42
C GLN A 85 34.76 -25.61 9.28
N ASN A 86 34.29 -24.98 8.19
CA ASN A 86 35.14 -24.34 7.19
C ASN A 86 34.78 -22.86 7.10
N LYS A 87 35.79 -22.02 7.39
CA LYS A 87 35.77 -20.57 7.31
C LYS A 87 35.39 -20.14 5.89
N SER A 88 34.28 -19.44 5.75
CA SER A 88 33.93 -18.68 4.56
C SER A 88 33.90 -17.19 4.94
N PRO A 89 34.32 -16.28 4.04
CA PRO A 89 34.72 -14.94 4.41
C PRO A 89 33.54 -14.17 5.00
N GLU A 90 33.76 -13.51 6.13
CA GLU A 90 32.88 -12.43 6.60
C GLU A 90 32.68 -11.45 5.46
N LEU A 91 31.55 -11.58 4.76
CA LEU A 91 30.97 -10.47 4.05
C LEU A 91 30.54 -9.51 5.15
N THR A 92 31.43 -8.56 5.45
CA THR A 92 31.25 -7.40 6.30
C THR A 92 29.98 -6.64 5.90
N ARG A 93 28.81 -7.15 6.28
CA ARG A 93 27.56 -6.40 6.33
C ARG A 93 27.56 -5.66 7.65
N VAL A 94 28.42 -4.65 7.71
CA VAL A 94 28.14 -3.49 8.53
C VAL A 94 26.94 -2.83 7.86
N VAL A 95 25.75 -3.35 8.13
CA VAL A 95 24.57 -2.49 8.16
C VAL A 95 24.91 -1.52 9.27
N GLU A 96 25.43 -0.34 8.88
CA GLU A 96 25.61 0.77 9.79
C GLU A 96 24.29 0.93 10.53
N LYS A 97 24.25 0.50 11.79
CA LYS A 97 23.09 0.55 12.65
C LYS A 97 22.53 1.96 12.53
N SER A 98 21.38 2.10 11.87
CA SER A 98 20.91 3.42 11.47
C SER A 98 20.60 4.20 12.73
N ASP A 99 21.33 5.27 13.01
CA ASP A 99 21.08 6.18 14.15
C ASP A 99 19.81 7.03 13.90
N TRP A 100 18.74 6.41 13.40
CA TRP A 100 17.50 7.05 12.98
C TRP A 100 16.80 7.76 14.14
N ARG A 101 16.96 7.25 15.37
CA ARG A 101 16.47 7.89 16.59
C ARG A 101 17.04 9.30 16.77
N ARG A 102 18.35 9.47 16.57
CA ARG A 102 18.99 10.81 16.60
C ARG A 102 18.41 11.75 15.54
N LYS A 103 18.00 11.23 14.38
CA LYS A 103 17.41 12.02 13.30
C LYS A 103 16.00 12.50 13.65
N VAL A 104 15.19 11.66 14.30
CA VAL A 104 13.85 12.00 14.80
C VAL A 104 13.93 13.01 15.95
N ASN A 105 14.84 12.77 16.91
CA ASN A 105 15.11 13.67 18.05
C ASN A 105 13.85 13.94 18.90
N SER A 106 13.03 12.89 19.13
CA SER A 106 11.81 12.97 19.94
C SER A 106 11.43 11.56 20.41
N PRO A 107 11.61 11.24 21.71
CA PRO A 107 11.38 9.89 22.24
C PRO A 107 9.97 9.34 21.98
N VAL A 108 8.94 10.19 22.03
CA VAL A 108 7.55 9.81 21.77
C VAL A 108 7.34 9.42 20.31
N VAL A 109 7.98 10.16 19.39
CA VAL A 109 7.87 9.89 17.94
C VAL A 109 8.74 8.69 17.56
N GLU A 110 9.89 8.52 18.20
CA GLU A 110 10.73 7.33 18.05
C GLU A 110 9.96 6.07 18.45
N ASP A 111 9.34 6.05 19.62
CA ASP A 111 8.56 4.89 20.07
C ASP A 111 7.36 4.60 19.15
N ALA A 112 6.66 5.65 18.71
CA ALA A 112 5.55 5.51 17.76
C ALA A 112 5.99 4.94 16.41
N ILE A 113 7.12 5.41 15.87
CA ILE A 113 7.69 4.90 14.62
C ILE A 113 8.12 3.44 14.77
N ASP A 114 8.85 3.11 15.83
CA ASP A 114 9.34 1.74 16.07
C ASP A 114 8.17 0.76 16.28
N HIS A 115 7.16 1.17 17.05
CA HIS A 115 5.96 0.38 17.26
C HIS A 115 5.20 0.15 15.95
N PHE A 116 5.02 1.21 15.15
CA PHE A 116 4.32 1.14 13.86
C PHE A 116 5.03 0.21 12.86
N THR A 117 6.34 0.37 12.68
CA THR A 117 7.10 -0.43 11.70
C THR A 117 7.20 -1.89 12.15
N ARG A 118 7.38 -2.17 13.45
CA ARG A 118 7.34 -3.53 13.99
C ARG A 118 5.99 -4.19 13.78
N HIS A 119 4.89 -3.50 14.04
CA HIS A 119 3.54 -4.03 13.77
C HIS A 119 3.37 -4.33 12.29
N LEU A 120 3.75 -3.40 11.42
CA LEU A 120 3.64 -3.59 9.98
C LEU A 120 4.47 -4.80 9.50
N VAL A 121 5.72 -4.91 9.92
CA VAL A 121 6.57 -6.03 9.50
C VAL A 121 6.09 -7.35 10.13
N SER A 122 5.65 -7.35 11.39
CA SER A 122 5.14 -8.56 12.04
C SER A 122 3.90 -9.10 11.33
N GLU A 123 2.87 -8.27 11.13
CA GLU A 123 1.61 -8.69 10.52
C GLU A 123 1.78 -9.06 9.04
N TRP A 124 2.51 -8.25 8.27
CA TRP A 124 2.50 -8.36 6.80
C TRP A 124 3.69 -9.12 6.22
N VAL A 125 4.76 -9.33 7.00
CA VAL A 125 5.96 -10.04 6.55
C VAL A 125 6.19 -11.29 7.38
N ALA A 126 6.43 -11.12 8.69
CA ALA A 126 6.81 -12.22 9.57
C ALA A 126 5.72 -13.28 9.69
N ASP A 127 4.52 -12.90 10.12
CA ASP A 127 3.42 -13.82 10.45
C ASP A 127 2.69 -14.30 9.18
N LEU A 128 2.60 -13.43 8.17
CA LEU A 128 1.89 -13.74 6.93
C LEU A 128 2.60 -14.83 6.12
N TRP A 129 3.92 -14.73 5.95
CA TRP A 129 4.65 -15.66 5.09
C TRP A 129 6.07 -15.99 5.53
N TYR A 130 6.87 -15.04 6.02
CA TYR A 130 8.32 -15.24 6.21
C TYR A 130 8.65 -16.35 7.21
N SER A 131 7.96 -16.37 8.36
CA SER A 131 8.13 -17.40 9.42
C SER A 131 7.80 -18.83 8.95
N ARG A 132 7.03 -18.97 7.87
CA ARG A 132 6.67 -20.26 7.27
C ARG A 132 7.73 -20.78 6.30
N LEU A 133 8.55 -19.87 5.76
CA LEU A 133 9.63 -20.22 4.85
C LEU A 133 10.90 -20.53 5.62
N THR A 134 11.20 -19.76 6.67
CA THR A 134 12.45 -19.89 7.41
C THR A 134 12.26 -19.47 8.89
N PRO A 135 12.98 -20.09 9.84
CA PRO A 135 12.91 -19.74 11.26
C PRO A 135 13.73 -18.49 11.63
N ASP A 136 14.43 -17.90 10.65
CA ASP A 136 15.21 -16.67 10.83
C ASP A 136 14.31 -15.50 11.27
N LYS A 137 14.85 -14.64 12.13
CA LYS A 137 14.22 -13.40 12.57
C LYS A 137 15.05 -12.17 12.19
N GLU A 138 16.26 -12.37 11.67
CA GLU A 138 17.18 -11.31 11.30
C GLU A 138 16.65 -10.55 10.08
N GLY A 139 16.15 -11.24 9.05
CA GLY A 139 15.56 -10.60 7.87
C GLY A 139 14.44 -9.58 8.16
N PRO A 140 13.38 -9.95 8.92
CA PRO A 140 12.32 -9.01 9.30
C PRO A 140 12.82 -7.87 10.19
N GLU A 141 13.76 -8.13 11.12
CA GLU A 141 14.31 -7.09 11.98
C GLU A 141 15.15 -6.07 11.17
N GLU A 142 15.92 -6.54 10.18
CA GLU A 142 16.65 -5.68 9.24
C GLU A 142 15.68 -4.81 8.41
N LEU A 143 14.53 -5.35 8.02
CA LEU A 143 13.48 -4.58 7.33
C LEU A 143 12.90 -3.47 8.24
N VAL A 144 12.67 -3.76 9.52
CA VAL A 144 12.25 -2.75 10.51
C VAL A 144 13.30 -1.65 10.62
N GLN A 145 14.58 -2.00 10.72
CA GLN A 145 15.67 -1.01 10.80
C GLN A 145 15.79 -0.16 9.54
N LEU A 146 15.57 -0.75 8.36
CA LEU A 146 15.56 -0.03 7.08
C LEU A 146 14.39 0.96 7.04
N MET A 147 13.17 0.52 7.37
CA MET A 147 11.98 1.37 7.41
C MET A 147 12.13 2.52 8.41
N ASN A 148 12.62 2.23 9.61
CA ASN A 148 12.92 3.23 10.63
C ASN A 148 14.00 4.22 10.17
N GLY A 149 15.02 3.73 9.45
CA GLY A 149 16.05 4.56 8.82
C GLY A 149 15.46 5.58 7.83
N VAL A 150 14.57 5.12 6.94
CA VAL A 150 13.86 5.97 5.97
C VAL A 150 12.97 7.00 6.68
N LEU A 151 12.19 6.58 7.68
CA LEU A 151 11.31 7.48 8.45
C LEU A 151 12.12 8.49 9.27
N GLY A 152 13.27 8.10 9.83
CA GLY A 152 14.16 9.00 10.53
C GLY A 152 14.77 10.05 9.59
N GLU A 153 15.19 9.66 8.38
CA GLU A 153 15.66 10.61 7.36
C GLU A 153 14.55 11.60 6.98
N PHE A 154 13.34 11.11 6.76
CA PHE A 154 12.17 11.94 6.47
C PHE A 154 11.88 12.93 7.59
N SER A 155 11.87 12.47 8.85
CA SER A 155 11.63 13.30 10.03
C SER A 155 12.69 14.41 10.17
N SER A 156 13.96 14.09 9.96
CA SER A 156 15.03 15.09 10.06
C SER A 156 14.90 16.17 8.99
N ARG A 157 14.52 15.79 7.77
CA ARG A 157 14.36 16.75 6.67
C ARG A 157 13.11 17.60 6.87
N LEU A 158 12.00 17.02 7.30
CA LEU A 158 10.77 17.75 7.55
C LEU A 158 10.95 18.83 8.64
N ARG A 159 11.77 18.57 9.65
CA ARG A 159 12.13 19.58 10.68
C ARG A 159 12.86 20.79 10.09
N ASN A 160 13.61 20.60 9.01
CA ASN A 160 14.36 21.68 8.35
C ASN A 160 13.51 22.44 7.32
N VAL A 161 12.28 21.98 7.05
CA VAL A 161 11.35 22.68 6.15
C VAL A 161 10.66 23.80 6.93
N ASN A 162 10.72 25.02 6.40
CA ASN A 162 9.93 26.12 6.92
C ASN A 162 8.46 25.90 6.55
N LEU A 163 7.71 25.27 7.45
CA LEU A 163 6.30 24.95 7.24
C LEU A 163 5.45 26.21 7.03
N ILE A 164 5.80 27.32 7.68
CA ILE A 164 5.07 28.59 7.53
C ILE A 164 5.22 29.08 6.09
N ASP A 165 6.43 29.17 5.57
CA ASP A 165 6.68 29.56 4.18
C ASP A 165 6.00 28.60 3.19
N LEU A 166 6.11 27.29 3.42
CA LEU A 166 5.52 26.27 2.56
C LEU A 166 3.99 26.44 2.46
N LEU A 167 3.31 26.63 3.60
CA LEU A 167 1.85 26.70 3.64
C LEU A 167 1.30 28.09 3.27
N THR A 168 1.97 29.16 3.70
CA THR A 168 1.44 30.52 3.57
C THR A 168 1.90 31.22 2.29
N ARG A 169 3.10 30.91 1.80
CA ARG A 169 3.62 31.52 0.58
C ARG A 169 3.54 30.54 -0.58
N ASP A 170 4.19 29.40 -0.47
CA ASP A 170 4.44 28.55 -1.64
C ASP A 170 3.16 27.84 -2.10
N LEU A 171 2.37 27.30 -1.16
CA LEU A 171 1.06 26.70 -1.46
C LEU A 171 0.07 27.74 -1.98
N ILE A 172 0.00 28.92 -1.36
CA ILE A 172 -0.91 29.98 -1.80
C ILE A 172 -0.52 30.45 -3.20
N ASN A 173 0.77 30.70 -3.46
CA ASN A 173 1.26 31.09 -4.78
C ASN A 173 0.96 30.01 -5.83
N LEU A 174 1.10 28.72 -5.49
CA LEU A 174 0.76 27.62 -6.39
C LEU A 174 -0.73 27.63 -6.74
N ILE A 175 -1.61 27.76 -5.74
CA ILE A 175 -3.06 27.83 -5.95
C ILE A 175 -3.42 29.06 -6.81
N CYS A 176 -2.88 30.24 -6.49
CA CYS A 176 -3.09 31.46 -7.25
C CYS A 176 -2.65 31.29 -8.71
N THR A 177 -1.46 30.73 -8.95
CA THR A 177 -0.95 30.44 -10.29
C THR A 177 -1.89 29.53 -11.08
N HIS A 178 -2.41 28.48 -10.46
CA HIS A 178 -3.36 27.58 -11.10
C HIS A 178 -4.72 28.24 -11.37
N LEU A 179 -5.21 29.09 -10.46
CA LEU A 179 -6.44 29.85 -10.65
C LEU A 179 -6.30 30.89 -11.77
N GLU A 180 -5.17 31.57 -11.86
CA GLU A 180 -4.87 32.52 -12.93
C GLU A 180 -4.79 31.81 -14.29
N LEU A 181 -4.10 30.68 -14.36
CA LEU A 181 -4.04 29.84 -15.56
C LEU A 181 -5.42 29.35 -15.98
N PHE A 182 -6.26 28.93 -15.03
CA PHE A 182 -7.64 28.52 -15.29
C PHE A 182 -8.49 29.69 -15.81
N ARG A 183 -8.46 30.85 -15.13
CA ARG A 183 -9.20 32.06 -15.55
C ARG A 183 -8.77 32.54 -16.93
N ALA A 184 -7.46 32.58 -17.19
CA ALA A 184 -6.93 32.98 -18.50
C ALA A 184 -7.38 32.02 -19.61
N SER A 185 -7.46 30.72 -19.32
CA SER A 185 -7.95 29.72 -20.26
C SER A 185 -9.46 29.83 -20.48
N GLN A 186 -10.26 30.04 -19.42
CA GLN A 186 -11.70 30.27 -19.53
C GLN A 186 -12.03 31.50 -20.35
N ALA A 187 -11.36 32.63 -20.10
CA ALA A 187 -11.60 33.87 -20.85
C ALA A 187 -11.34 33.71 -22.36
N LYS A 188 -10.50 32.74 -22.76
CA LYS A 188 -10.29 32.41 -24.18
C LYS A 188 -11.42 31.57 -24.76
N ILE A 189 -11.92 30.60 -23.99
CA ILE A 189 -13.07 29.77 -24.39
C ILE A 189 -14.31 30.64 -24.57
N GLU A 190 -14.60 31.54 -23.63
CA GLU A 190 -15.75 32.46 -23.70
C GLU A 190 -15.69 33.41 -24.90
N LYS A 191 -14.48 33.85 -25.28
CA LYS A 191 -14.28 34.67 -26.49
C LYS A 191 -14.52 33.91 -27.79
N GLN A 192 -14.26 32.60 -27.80
CA GLN A 192 -14.39 31.76 -28.98
C GLN A 192 -15.81 31.17 -29.15
N GLN A 193 -16.54 30.98 -28.05
CA GLN A 193 -17.88 30.37 -28.06
C GLN A 193 -18.82 31.08 -27.08
N SER A 194 -19.89 31.68 -27.62
CA SER A 194 -20.89 32.42 -26.85
C SER A 194 -22.07 31.55 -26.34
N GLY A 195 -21.94 30.22 -26.41
CA GLY A 195 -23.01 29.26 -26.09
C GLY A 195 -22.95 28.67 -24.68
N LEU A 196 -24.09 28.18 -24.21
CA LEU A 196 -24.19 27.43 -22.95
C LEU A 196 -23.60 26.03 -23.13
N LEU A 197 -22.31 25.88 -22.81
CA LEU A 197 -21.62 24.59 -22.85
C LEU A 197 -21.93 23.74 -21.61
N THR A 198 -22.07 22.44 -21.82
CA THR A 198 -22.08 21.44 -20.74
C THR A 198 -20.73 21.37 -20.03
N ILE A 199 -20.69 20.81 -18.83
CA ILE A 199 -19.46 20.71 -18.02
C ILE A 199 -18.41 19.86 -18.74
N GLU A 200 -18.85 18.78 -19.40
CA GLU A 200 -18.00 17.84 -20.13
C GLU A 200 -17.39 18.47 -21.38
N GLN A 201 -18.15 19.32 -22.07
CA GLN A 201 -17.63 20.10 -23.19
C GLN A 201 -16.59 21.09 -22.67
N ARG A 202 -16.93 21.90 -21.66
CA ARG A 202 -15.99 22.87 -21.06
C ARG A 202 -14.66 22.25 -20.63
N ASP A 203 -14.67 21.05 -20.05
CA ASP A 203 -13.45 20.32 -19.69
C ASP A 203 -12.61 19.92 -20.93
N LYS A 204 -13.26 19.48 -22.02
CA LYS A 204 -12.58 19.18 -23.29
C LYS A 204 -11.99 20.43 -23.94
N GLU A 205 -12.75 21.53 -24.03
CA GLU A 205 -12.24 22.79 -24.56
C GLU A 205 -11.10 23.34 -23.70
N LEU A 206 -11.19 23.25 -22.37
CA LEU A 206 -10.12 23.65 -21.46
C LEU A 206 -8.85 22.83 -21.69
N ARG A 207 -8.97 21.50 -21.80
CA ARG A 207 -7.82 20.64 -22.13
C ARG A 207 -7.20 21.01 -23.48
N LEU A 208 -8.03 21.31 -24.48
CA LEU A 208 -7.55 21.70 -25.81
C LEU A 208 -6.75 23.00 -25.75
N VAL A 209 -7.29 24.05 -25.13
CA VAL A 209 -6.61 25.34 -24.97
C VAL A 209 -5.27 25.17 -24.23
N LEU A 210 -5.28 24.44 -23.12
CA LEU A 210 -4.06 24.18 -22.34
C LEU A 210 -3.03 23.35 -23.11
N ALA A 211 -3.47 22.37 -23.92
CA ALA A 211 -2.58 21.57 -24.75
C ALA A 211 -1.94 22.41 -25.85
N THR A 212 -2.71 23.29 -26.51
CA THR A 212 -2.20 24.18 -27.56
C THR A 212 -1.17 25.18 -27.03
N GLU A 213 -1.29 25.59 -25.77
CA GLU A 213 -0.33 26.48 -25.11
C GLU A 213 0.84 25.75 -24.45
N ASN A 214 0.91 24.42 -24.57
CA ASN A 214 1.90 23.58 -23.90
C ASN A 214 1.91 23.78 -22.36
N LYS A 215 0.75 24.11 -21.79
CA LYS A 215 0.54 24.30 -20.34
C LYS A 215 -0.24 23.17 -19.69
N LEU A 216 -0.68 22.19 -20.49
CA LEU A 216 -1.36 21.01 -19.98
C LEU A 216 -0.37 20.11 -19.25
N HIS A 217 -0.74 19.70 -18.03
CA HIS A 217 0.11 18.83 -17.23
C HIS A 217 0.34 17.47 -17.92
N PRO A 218 1.58 16.93 -17.98
CA PRO A 218 1.90 15.73 -18.74
C PRO A 218 1.05 14.49 -18.40
N ALA A 219 0.63 14.35 -17.13
CA ALA A 219 -0.23 13.25 -16.69
C ALA A 219 -1.65 13.26 -17.31
N LEU A 220 -2.07 14.35 -17.96
CA LEU A 220 -3.40 14.47 -18.54
C LEU A 220 -3.48 14.01 -20.01
N PHE A 221 -2.34 13.76 -20.67
CA PHE A 221 -2.32 13.38 -22.10
C PHE A 221 -2.73 11.92 -22.34
N SER A 222 -2.27 10.99 -21.51
CA SER A 222 -2.60 9.56 -21.63
C SER A 222 -2.32 8.81 -20.33
N ALA A 223 -2.90 7.62 -20.19
CA ALA A 223 -2.61 6.73 -19.05
C ALA A 223 -1.12 6.32 -18.97
N GLU A 224 -0.43 6.24 -20.12
CA GLU A 224 1.02 5.98 -20.15
C GLU A 224 1.82 7.20 -19.67
N ALA A 225 1.41 8.41 -20.07
CA ALA A 225 2.05 9.64 -19.61
C ALA A 225 1.82 9.87 -18.11
N GLU A 226 0.62 9.56 -17.61
CA GLU A 226 0.32 9.53 -16.17
C GLU A 226 1.28 8.59 -15.43
N HIS A 227 1.43 7.35 -15.92
CA HIS A 227 2.35 6.38 -15.30
C HIS A 227 3.80 6.87 -15.30
N LYS A 228 4.27 7.48 -16.39
CA LYS A 228 5.62 8.08 -16.48
C LYS A 228 5.81 9.22 -15.49
N VAL A 229 4.81 10.07 -15.29
CA VAL A 229 4.86 11.12 -14.26
C VAL A 229 4.94 10.51 -12.87
N LEU A 230 4.14 9.49 -12.58
CA LEU A 230 4.20 8.79 -11.29
C LEU A 230 5.57 8.13 -11.07
N GLN A 231 6.13 7.47 -12.08
CA GLN A 231 7.49 6.93 -12.01
C GLN A 231 8.52 8.02 -11.69
N HIS A 232 8.44 9.18 -12.35
CA HIS A 232 9.36 10.28 -12.13
C HIS A 232 9.25 10.86 -10.71
N LEU A 233 8.03 11.04 -10.21
CA LEU A 233 7.78 11.46 -8.83
C LEU A 233 8.34 10.45 -7.83
N MET A 234 8.17 9.15 -8.08
CA MET A 234 8.68 8.10 -7.22
C MET A 234 10.21 7.98 -7.30
N ASP A 235 10.83 8.19 -8.46
CA ASP A 235 12.29 8.27 -8.59
C ASP A 235 12.85 9.42 -7.71
N GLY A 236 12.18 10.57 -7.69
CA GLY A 236 12.50 11.68 -6.79
C GLY A 236 12.35 11.30 -5.32
N LEU A 237 11.22 10.66 -4.96
CA LEU A 237 10.97 10.20 -3.58
C LEU A 237 12.01 9.17 -3.13
N ILE A 238 12.39 8.22 -3.99
CA ILE A 238 13.39 7.20 -3.71
C ILE A 238 14.76 7.83 -3.47
N SER A 239 15.15 8.78 -4.33
CA SER A 239 16.41 9.51 -4.20
C SER A 239 16.46 10.37 -2.92
N PHE A 240 15.29 10.78 -2.41
CA PHE A 240 15.16 11.55 -1.18
C PHE A 240 15.17 10.67 0.09
N THR A 241 14.70 9.43 -0.01
CA THR A 241 14.44 8.54 1.14
C THR A 241 15.52 7.50 1.40
N PHE A 242 16.12 6.93 0.35
CA PHE A 242 17.11 5.86 0.47
C PHE A 242 18.55 6.37 0.42
N LYS A 243 19.49 5.68 1.07
CA LYS A 243 20.93 6.00 0.97
C LYS A 243 21.43 5.64 -0.43
N SER A 244 22.43 6.38 -0.93
CA SER A 244 23.06 6.09 -2.22
C SER A 244 23.66 4.69 -2.35
N ALA A 245 24.00 4.04 -1.21
CA ALA A 245 24.50 2.67 -1.16
C ALA A 245 23.39 1.66 -1.51
N ASP A 246 22.17 1.86 -1.01
CA ASP A 246 21.01 0.99 -1.28
C ASP A 246 20.55 1.12 -2.75
N LEU A 247 20.75 2.30 -3.33
CA LEU A 247 20.41 2.62 -4.72
C LEU A 247 21.41 2.11 -5.76
N GLN A 248 22.55 1.55 -5.35
CA GLN A 248 23.51 0.94 -6.28
C GLN A 248 22.93 -0.29 -6.99
N CYS A 249 21.98 -0.98 -6.35
CA CYS A 249 21.28 -2.08 -6.98
C CYS A 249 20.19 -1.56 -7.93
N SER A 250 20.45 -1.58 -9.24
CA SER A 250 19.48 -1.12 -10.25
C SER A 250 18.16 -1.89 -10.19
N PHE A 251 18.22 -3.20 -9.90
CA PHE A 251 17.02 -4.02 -9.73
C PHE A 251 16.15 -3.51 -8.57
N PHE A 252 16.74 -3.30 -7.40
CA PHE A 252 16.04 -2.75 -6.24
C PHE A 252 15.41 -1.39 -6.55
N ARG A 253 16.18 -0.47 -7.15
CA ARG A 253 15.69 0.86 -7.52
C ARG A 253 14.48 0.79 -8.44
N TYR A 254 14.54 0.00 -9.52
CA TYR A 254 13.43 -0.11 -10.47
C TYR A 254 12.21 -0.80 -9.86
N VAL A 255 12.41 -1.87 -9.08
CA VAL A 255 11.31 -2.58 -8.42
C VAL A 255 10.61 -1.68 -7.41
N VAL A 256 11.34 -0.97 -6.56
CA VAL A 256 10.76 -0.04 -5.59
C VAL A 256 10.02 1.09 -6.31
N ARG A 257 10.59 1.65 -7.39
CA ARG A 257 9.91 2.69 -8.18
C ARG A 257 8.59 2.20 -8.77
N GLU A 258 8.60 1.05 -9.44
CA GLU A 258 7.37 0.50 -10.03
C GLU A 258 6.35 0.13 -8.98
N LEU A 259 6.79 -0.42 -7.83
CA LEU A 259 5.90 -0.74 -6.73
C LEU A 259 5.24 0.52 -6.17
N LEU A 260 6.01 1.56 -5.90
CA LEU A 260 5.48 2.83 -5.41
C LEU A 260 4.56 3.49 -6.44
N ALA A 261 4.94 3.52 -7.72
CA ALA A 261 4.13 4.13 -8.77
C ALA A 261 2.82 3.35 -9.00
N CYS A 262 2.88 2.03 -9.18
CA CYS A 262 1.74 1.19 -9.54
C CYS A 262 0.87 0.80 -8.35
N ALA A 263 1.46 0.37 -7.25
CA ALA A 263 0.73 -0.22 -6.14
C ALA A 263 0.30 0.82 -5.09
N VAL A 264 1.06 1.91 -4.94
CA VAL A 264 0.77 2.95 -3.93
C VAL A 264 0.11 4.17 -4.58
N MET A 265 0.74 4.78 -5.58
CA MET A 265 0.29 6.07 -6.12
C MET A 265 -0.89 5.94 -7.09
N ARG A 266 -0.88 4.95 -7.98
CA ARG A 266 -1.95 4.78 -8.98
C ARG A 266 -3.34 4.56 -8.37
N PRO A 267 -3.53 3.78 -7.29
CA PRO A 267 -4.83 3.66 -6.62
C PRO A 267 -5.31 4.98 -5.98
N VAL A 268 -4.38 5.80 -5.48
CA VAL A 268 -4.68 7.11 -4.88
C VAL A 268 -5.06 8.13 -5.96
N HIS A 269 -4.40 8.06 -7.11
CA HIS A 269 -4.65 8.95 -8.25
C HIS A 269 -5.85 8.53 -9.11
N LYS A 270 -6.39 7.31 -8.91
CA LYS A 270 -7.25 6.64 -9.87
C LYS A 270 -8.41 7.53 -10.33
N ARG A 271 -8.32 8.01 -11.58
CA ARG A 271 -9.42 8.63 -12.30
C ARG A 271 -10.49 7.53 -12.47
N LYS A 272 -11.72 7.80 -12.03
CA LYS A 272 -12.86 6.96 -12.43
C LYS A 272 -13.08 7.28 -13.90
N ASP A 273 -12.55 6.41 -14.76
CA ASP A 273 -12.96 6.35 -16.16
C ASP A 273 -14.44 5.96 -16.27
#